data_AF-A0A7V3DXW3-F1
#
_entry.id   AF-A0A7V3DXW3-F1
#
_cell.length_a   1.000
_cell.length_b   1.000
_cell.length_c   1.000
_cell.angle_alpha   90.00
_cell.angle_beta   90.00
_cell.angle_gamma   90.00
#
_symmetry.space_group_name_H-M   'P 1'
#
loop_
_entity.id
_entity.type
_entity.pdbx_description
1 polymer ?
#
loop_
_entity_poly.entity_id
_entity_poly.type
_entity_poly.pdbx_seq_one_letter_code
_entity_poly.pdbx_strand_id
1 'polypeptide(L)' 'MPDFAKYMESWVARAEKDPDAARKLQWFAKRAPEELYDIEKDPWELRNLAADPQHAETLKRMREQCDAWMKSQGDKG' A
#
# COMPACT_ATOMS: atom_id res chain seq x y z
N MET A 1 -11.79 -19.25 3.96
CA MET A 1 -11.44 -17.89 3.51
C MET A 1 -12.58 -17.37 2.68
N PRO A 2 -13.09 -16.15 2.93
CA PRO A 2 -14.07 -15.54 2.04
C PRO A 2 -13.52 -15.43 0.62
N ASP A 3 -14.39 -15.57 -0.37
CA ASP A 3 -14.03 -15.50 -1.79
C ASP A 3 -13.68 -14.05 -2.17
N PHE A 4 -12.39 -13.77 -2.31
CA PHE A 4 -11.86 -12.44 -2.62
C PHE A 4 -12.43 -11.88 -3.92
N ALA A 5 -12.78 -12.73 -4.89
CA ALA A 5 -13.39 -12.30 -6.15
C ALA A 5 -14.77 -11.65 -5.93
N LYS A 6 -15.59 -12.20 -5.01
CA LYS A 6 -16.91 -11.64 -4.69
C LYS A 6 -16.84 -10.25 -4.05
N TYR A 7 -15.81 -9.97 -3.26
CA TYR A 7 -15.61 -8.64 -2.68
C TYR A 7 -15.21 -7.62 -3.75
N MET A 8 -14.31 -8.02 -4.65
CA MET A 8 -13.92 -7.18 -5.78
C MET A 8 -15.10 -6.89 -6.71
N GLU A 9 -15.92 -7.88 -7.04
CA GLU A 9 -17.16 -7.68 -7.83
C GLU A 9 -18.09 -6.67 -7.16
N SER A 10 -18.26 -6.76 -5.84
CA SER A 10 -19.08 -5.80 -5.08
C SER A 10 -18.53 -4.37 -5.12
N TRP A 11 -17.21 -4.20 -5.17
CA TRP A 11 -16.58 -2.87 -5.29
C TRP A 11 -16.61 -2.35 -6.73
N VAL A 12 -16.38 -3.19 -7.73
CA VAL A 12 -16.51 -2.82 -9.15
C VAL A 12 -17.92 -2.32 -9.43
N ALA A 13 -18.95 -3.04 -8.98
CA ALA A 13 -20.34 -2.66 -9.17
C ALA A 13 -20.72 -1.33 -8.49
N ARG A 14 -19.99 -0.96 -7.42
CA ARG A 14 -20.26 0.25 -6.63
C ARG A 14 -19.36 1.42 -7.00
N ALA A 15 -18.21 1.20 -7.62
CA ALA A 15 -17.18 2.21 -7.86
C ALA A 15 -17.69 3.41 -8.67
N GLU A 16 -18.69 3.24 -9.55
CA GLU A 16 -19.28 4.35 -10.30
C GLU A 16 -20.03 5.36 -9.41
N LYS A 17 -20.55 4.93 -8.26
CA LYS A 17 -21.43 5.73 -7.39
C LYS A 17 -20.90 5.91 -5.97
N ASP A 18 -19.88 5.14 -5.60
CA ASP A 18 -19.27 5.11 -4.28
C ASP A 18 -17.77 5.42 -4.42
N PRO A 19 -17.35 6.65 -4.08
CA PRO A 19 -15.96 7.07 -4.13
C PRO A 19 -15.02 6.20 -3.28
N ASP A 20 -15.52 5.62 -2.18
CA ASP A 20 -14.73 4.71 -1.36
C ASP A 20 -14.52 3.36 -2.04
N ALA A 21 -15.53 2.85 -2.74
CA ALA A 21 -15.38 1.65 -3.57
C ALA A 21 -14.42 1.90 -4.74
N ALA A 22 -14.49 3.06 -5.40
CA ALA A 22 -13.56 3.44 -6.45
C ALA A 22 -12.11 3.55 -5.96
N ARG A 23 -11.91 4.18 -4.80
CA ARG A 23 -10.59 4.33 -4.16
C ARG A 23 -9.99 2.97 -3.79
N LYS A 24 -10.80 2.07 -3.21
CA LYS A 24 -10.37 0.68 -2.92
C LYS A 24 -9.98 -0.03 -4.21
N LEU A 25 -10.80 0.07 -5.25
CA LEU A 25 -10.51 -0.57 -6.53
C LEU A 25 -9.19 -0.07 -7.13
N GLN A 26 -8.94 1.24 -7.11
CA GLN A 26 -7.68 1.81 -7.59
C GLN A 26 -6.47 1.34 -6.76
N TRP A 27 -6.60 1.29 -5.44
CA TRP A 27 -5.54 0.81 -4.54
C TRP A 27 -5.19 -0.66 -4.81
N PHE A 28 -6.18 -1.53 -5.00
CA PHE A 28 -5.95 -2.94 -5.30
C PHE A 28 -5.43 -3.18 -6.73
N ALA A 29 -5.92 -2.42 -7.71
CA ALA A 29 -5.55 -2.64 -9.12
C ALA A 29 -4.15 -2.13 -9.47
N LYS A 30 -3.63 -1.12 -8.74
CA LYS A 30 -2.32 -0.50 -9.01
C LYS A 30 -1.58 -0.27 -7.71
N ARG A 31 -0.88 -1.30 -7.23
CA ARG A 31 0.04 -1.15 -6.10
C ARG A 31 1.33 -0.48 -6.58
N ALA A 32 1.76 0.53 -5.84
CA ALA A 32 3.08 1.13 -6.03
C ALA A 32 4.15 0.09 -5.66
N PRO A 33 5.36 0.17 -6.24
CA PRO A 33 6.47 -0.71 -5.87
C PRO A 33 6.84 -0.57 -4.39
N GLU A 34 6.59 0.60 -3.80
CA GLU A 34 6.85 0.88 -2.40
C GLU A 34 5.69 1.66 -1.78
N GLU A 35 5.38 1.33 -0.52
CA GLU A 35 4.34 1.98 0.25
C GLU A 35 4.93 2.44 1.60
N LEU A 36 4.73 3.72 1.94
CA LEU A 36 5.15 4.33 3.20
C LEU A 36 3.95 4.98 3.87
N TYR A 37 3.68 4.63 5.12
CA TYR A 37 2.53 5.13 5.86
C TYR A 37 2.95 5.73 7.20
N ASP A 38 2.25 6.78 7.60
CA ASP A 38 2.34 7.36 8.95
C ASP A 38 1.19 6.79 9.78
N ILE A 39 1.46 5.75 10.57
CA ILE A 39 0.42 5.02 11.31
C ILE A 39 -0.25 5.88 12.39
N GLU A 40 0.45 6.90 12.91
CA GLU A 40 -0.12 7.80 13.91
C GLU A 40 -1.17 8.73 13.29
N LYS A 41 -0.92 9.21 12.06
CA LYS A 41 -1.84 10.13 11.35
C LYS A 41 -2.81 9.41 10.41
N ASP A 42 -2.47 8.23 9.96
CA ASP A 42 -3.23 7.38 9.04
C ASP A 42 -3.23 5.93 9.54
N PRO A 43 -4.01 5.62 10.60
CA PRO A 43 -4.05 4.28 11.20
C PRO A 43 -4.55 3.19 10.26
N TRP A 44 -5.14 3.58 9.12
CA TRP A 44 -5.73 2.68 8.14
C TRP A 44 -4.91 2.58 6.84
N GLU A 45 -3.73 3.21 6.79
CA GLU A 45 -2.77 3.11 5.68
C GLU A 45 -3.39 3.45 4.31
N LEU A 46 -4.27 4.44 4.29
CA LEU A 46 -5.02 4.84 3.10
C LEU A 46 -4.24 5.84 2.23
N ARG A 47 -3.25 6.52 2.79
CA ARG A 47 -2.43 7.54 2.13
C ARG A 47 -0.97 7.08 2.05
N ASN A 48 -0.59 6.53 0.91
CA ASN A 48 0.80 6.20 0.63
C ASN A 48 1.64 7.49 0.44
N LEU A 49 2.66 7.66 1.28
CA LEU A 49 3.60 8.78 1.32
C LEU A 49 4.88 8.51 0.53
N ALA A 50 5.05 7.33 -0.10
CA ALA A 50 6.29 6.93 -0.75
C ALA A 50 6.70 7.86 -1.92
N ALA A 51 5.73 8.51 -2.58
CA ALA A 51 5.99 9.48 -3.65
C ALA A 51 6.12 10.93 -3.15
N ASP A 52 5.89 11.20 -1.86
CA ASP A 52 5.98 12.55 -1.30
C ASP A 52 7.45 12.90 -1.02
N PRO A 53 8.02 13.93 -1.67
CA PRO A 53 9.43 14.30 -1.50
C PRO A 53 9.76 14.69 -0.05
N GLN A 54 8.80 15.14 0.75
CA GLN A 54 9.01 15.45 2.17
C GLN A 54 9.39 14.21 3.00
N HIS A 55 9.01 13.02 2.53
CA HIS A 55 9.26 11.75 3.21
C HIS A 55 10.39 10.93 2.56
N ALA A 56 11.09 11.47 1.56
CA ALA A 56 12.12 10.75 0.79
C ALA A 56 13.26 10.21 1.65
N GLU A 57 13.72 10.99 2.65
CA GLU A 57 14.77 10.54 3.57
C GLU A 57 14.30 9.38 4.48
N THR A 58 13.05 9.44 4.93
CA THR A 58 12.45 8.37 5.75
C THR A 58 12.30 7.09 4.94
N LEU A 59 11.80 7.20 3.70
CA LEU A 59 11.68 6.08 2.78
C LEU A 59 13.04 5.42 2.53
N LYS A 60 14.06 6.22 2.22
CA LYS A 60 15.43 5.73 1.99
C LYS A 60 15.98 4.97 3.21
N ARG A 61 15.83 5.53 4.41
CA ARG A 61 16.28 4.89 5.65
C ARG A 61 15.58 3.55 5.91
N MET A 62 14.25 3.51 5.74
CA MET A 62 13.47 2.28 5.96
C MET A 62 13.80 1.21 4.92
N ARG A 63 14.00 1.60 3.65
CA ARG A 63 14.46 0.69 2.58
C ARG A 63 15.80 0.05 2.95
N GLU A 64 16.78 0.86 3.37
CA GLU A 64 18.11 0.36 3.76
C GLU A 64 18.04 -0.62 4.94
N GLN A 65 17.15 -0.37 5.92
CA GLN A 65 16.92 -1.29 7.04
C GLN A 65 16.28 -2.60 6.59
N CYS A 66 15.30 -2.53 5.70
CA CYS A 66 14.66 -3.73 5.12
C CYS A 66 15.68 -4.56 4.34
N ASP A 67 16.45 -3.93 3.46
CA ASP A 67 17.50 -4.59 2.66
C ASP A 67 18.56 -5.25 3.53
N ALA A 68 19.00 -4.58 4.60
CA ALA A 68 19.93 -5.15 5.55
C ALA A 68 19.35 -6.37 6.27
N TRP A 69 18.07 -6.29 6.66
CA TRP A 69 17.38 -7.40 7.29
C TRP A 69 17.20 -8.58 6.34
N MET A 70 16.71 -8.37 5.12
CA MET A 70 16.59 -9.42 4.08
C MET A 70 17.91 -10.17 3.88
N LYS A 71 19.02 -9.43 3.71
CA LYS A 71 20.36 -10.02 3.60
C LYS A 71 20.74 -10.85 4.83
N SER A 72 20.42 -10.36 6.03
CA SER A 72 20.69 -11.09 7.28
C SER A 72 19.90 -12.39 7.40
N GLN A 73 18.73 -12.49 6.78
CA GLN A 73 17.91 -13.69 6.74
C GLN A 73 18.36 -14.67 5.63
N GLY A 74 19.36 -14.30 4.82
CA GLY A 74 19.75 -15.06 3.63
C GLY A 74 18.74 -14.98 2.49
N ASP A 75 17.82 -14.02 2.56
CA ASP A 75 16.87 -13.72 1.49
C ASP A 75 17.62 -13.15 0.27
N LYS A 76 17.22 -13.59 -0.93
CA LYS A 76 17.85 -13.23 -2.20
C LYS A 76 17.01 -12.26 -3.04
N GLY A 77 15.87 -11.81 -2.50
CA GLY A 77 14.88 -11.00 -3.20
C GLY A 77 13.78 -11.82 -3.84
#